data_AF-A0A2C9X1Y0-F1
#
_entry.id   AF-A0A2C9X1Y0-F1
#
_cell.length_a   1.000
_cell.length_b   1.000
_cell.length_c   1.000
_cell.angle_alpha   90.00
_cell.angle_beta   90.00
_cell.angle_gamma   90.00
#
_symmetry.space_group_name_H-M   'P 1'
#
loop_
_entity.id
_entity.type
_entity.pdbx_description
1 polymer ?
#
loop_
_entity_poly.entity_id
_entity_poly.type
_entity_poly.pdbx_seq_one_letter_code
_entity_poly.pdbx_strand_id
1 'polypeptide(L)'
;MIYLIFIAAMVALVVIIAIQQNALEKANQKHWDEVRDHAETRKKLAALEQLKEKQEEAPLVADKAIRQRYPRKPTPMDYYTLFEANPIGRDILDDLVNLFGGVSYTRGGHDADRETCFKAGKKFVVDHIIIQANKATTNQQNQSEVTTDDN
;
A
#
# COMPACT_ATOMS: atom_id res chain seq x y z
N MET A 1 -14.94 -11.56 87.43
CA MET A 1 -16.14 -11.43 86.57
C MET A 1 -16.06 -10.18 85.68
N ILE A 2 -15.90 -8.96 86.22
CA ILE A 2 -15.75 -7.71 85.42
C ILE A 2 -14.61 -7.76 84.38
N TYR A 3 -13.42 -8.28 84.75
CA TYR A 3 -12.26 -8.30 83.83
C TYR A 3 -12.44 -9.21 82.60
N LEU A 4 -13.21 -10.29 82.72
CA LEU A 4 -13.49 -11.19 81.59
C LEU A 4 -14.42 -10.54 80.57
N ILE A 5 -15.36 -9.72 81.02
CA ILE A 5 -16.26 -8.94 80.15
C ILE A 5 -15.44 -7.91 79.37
N PHE A 6 -14.47 -7.27 80.01
CA PHE A 6 -13.61 -6.27 79.36
C PHE A 6 -12.70 -6.90 78.29
N ILE A 7 -12.14 -8.08 78.58
CA ILE A 7 -11.33 -8.83 77.60
C ILE A 7 -12.19 -9.27 76.41
N ALA A 8 -13.40 -9.79 76.65
CA ALA A 8 -14.32 -10.15 75.58
C ALA A 8 -14.72 -8.95 74.70
N ALA A 9 -14.94 -7.77 75.30
CA ALA A 9 -15.24 -6.54 74.57
C ALA A 9 -14.07 -6.07 73.70
N MET A 10 -12.82 -6.16 74.21
CA MET A 10 -11.61 -5.85 73.44
C MET A 10 -11.45 -6.77 72.23
N VAL A 11 -11.67 -8.08 72.40
CA VAL A 11 -11.60 -9.04 71.30
C VAL A 11 -12.68 -8.75 70.25
N ALA A 12 -13.91 -8.43 70.67
CA ALA A 12 -14.98 -8.06 69.75
C ALA A 12 -14.65 -6.79 68.94
N LEU A 13 -14.03 -5.79 69.57
CA LEU A 13 -13.62 -4.55 68.91
C LEU A 13 -12.55 -4.79 67.84
N VAL A 14 -11.54 -5.62 68.14
CA VAL A 14 -10.49 -5.99 67.17
C VAL A 14 -11.09 -6.72 65.97
N VAL A 15 -12.04 -7.63 66.20
CA VAL A 15 -12.73 -8.35 65.11
C VAL A 15 -13.51 -7.38 64.21
N ILE A 16 -14.20 -6.39 64.78
CA ILE A 16 -14.95 -5.38 64.01
C ILE A 16 -14.01 -4.54 63.13
N ILE A 17 -12.87 -4.09 63.67
CA ILE A 17 -11.88 -3.32 62.89
C ILE A 17 -11.32 -4.16 61.74
N ALA A 18 -11.01 -5.43 61.99
CA ALA A 18 -10.49 -6.33 60.95
C ALA A 18 -11.50 -6.54 59.80
N ILE A 19 -12.80 -6.66 60.13
CA ILE A 19 -13.87 -6.75 59.13
C ILE A 19 -13.97 -5.48 58.29
N GLN A 20 -13.87 -4.30 58.93
CA GLN A 20 -13.91 -3.02 58.23
C GLN A 20 -12.72 -2.82 57.28
N GLN A 21 -11.51 -3.19 57.72
CA GLN A 21 -10.30 -3.10 56.88
C GLN A 21 -10.39 -4.02 55.66
N ASN A 22 -10.84 -5.27 55.84
CA ASN A 22 -11.01 -6.21 54.73
C ASN A 22 -12.07 -5.74 53.71
N ALA A 23 -13.16 -5.13 54.18
CA ALA A 23 -14.17 -4.55 53.30
C ALA A 23 -13.62 -3.37 52.48
N LEU A 24 -12.79 -2.52 53.09
CA LEU A 24 -12.18 -1.37 52.45
C LEU A 24 -11.10 -1.77 51.43
N GLU A 25 -10.31 -2.80 51.73
CA GLU A 25 -9.35 -3.38 50.80
C GLU A 25 -10.04 -3.94 49.54
N LYS A 26 -11.16 -4.65 49.71
CA LYS A 26 -11.96 -5.16 48.57
C LYS A 26 -12.52 -4.03 47.72
N ALA A 27 -13.01 -2.96 48.34
CA ALA A 27 -13.51 -1.79 47.62
C ALA A 27 -12.40 -1.09 46.82
N ASN A 28 -11.22 -0.92 47.44
CA ASN A 28 -10.05 -0.35 46.78
C ASN A 28 -9.56 -1.22 45.62
N GLN A 29 -9.48 -2.54 45.81
CA GLN A 29 -9.09 -3.48 44.74
C GLN A 29 -10.03 -3.36 43.55
N LYS A 30 -11.35 -3.38 43.79
CA LYS A 30 -12.36 -3.23 42.73
C LYS A 30 -12.21 -1.90 41.98
N HIS A 31 -11.95 -0.81 42.70
CA HIS A 31 -11.72 0.50 42.08
C HIS A 31 -10.47 0.52 41.18
N TRP A 32 -9.37 -0.06 41.64
CA TRP A 32 -8.13 -0.14 40.86
C TRP A 32 -8.28 -1.04 39.62
N ASP A 33 -9.07 -2.12 39.71
CA ASP A 33 -9.39 -2.97 38.58
C ASP A 33 -10.21 -2.24 37.51
N GLU A 34 -11.26 -1.50 37.91
CA GLU A 34 -12.07 -0.69 36.99
C GLU A 34 -11.23 0.38 36.27
N VAL A 35 -10.35 1.08 37.01
CA VAL A 35 -9.46 2.10 36.43
C VAL A 35 -8.47 1.48 35.43
N ARG A 36 -7.98 0.26 35.69
CA ARG A 36 -7.09 -0.46 34.77
C ARG A 36 -7.80 -0.79 33.46
N ASP A 37 -9.04 -1.28 33.51
CA ASP A 37 -9.83 -1.61 32.32
C ASP A 37 -10.12 -0.34 31.47
N HIS A 38 -10.38 0.78 32.13
CA HIS A 38 -10.54 2.08 31.46
C HIS A 38 -9.23 2.59 30.82
N ALA A 39 -8.07 2.29 31.42
CA ALA A 39 -6.79 2.64 30.82
C ALA A 39 -6.51 1.81 29.55
N GLU A 40 -6.85 0.52 29.55
CA GLU A 40 -6.69 -0.35 28.38
C GLU A 40 -7.61 0.05 27.24
N THR A 41 -8.87 0.38 27.52
CA THR A 41 -9.83 0.83 26.50
C THR A 41 -9.38 2.14 25.85
N ARG A 42 -8.85 3.10 26.62
CA ARG A 42 -8.27 4.34 26.08
C ARG A 42 -7.04 4.08 25.21
N LYS A 43 -6.16 3.16 25.61
CA LYS A 43 -4.99 2.77 24.79
C LYS A 43 -5.41 2.12 23.47
N LYS A 44 -6.41 1.23 23.51
CA LYS A 44 -6.98 0.60 22.30
C LYS A 44 -7.60 1.65 21.38
N LEU A 45 -8.34 2.62 21.93
CA LEU A 45 -8.93 3.71 21.16
C LEU A 45 -7.85 4.56 20.49
N ALA A 46 -6.82 4.97 21.23
CA ALA A 46 -5.71 5.76 20.69
C ALA A 46 -4.93 5.00 19.59
N ALA A 47 -4.73 3.69 19.76
CA ALA A 47 -4.10 2.86 18.73
C ALA A 47 -4.96 2.76 17.46
N LEU A 48 -6.30 2.65 17.61
CA LEU A 48 -7.22 2.64 16.47
C LEU A 48 -7.30 4.00 15.77
N GLU A 49 -7.28 5.10 16.52
CA GLU A 49 -7.23 6.46 15.96
C GLU A 49 -5.94 6.68 15.16
N GLN A 50 -4.78 6.25 15.67
CA GLN A 50 -3.52 6.30 14.93
C GLN A 50 -3.53 5.44 13.65
N LEU A 51 -4.15 4.26 13.70
CA LEU A 51 -4.32 3.41 12.52
C LEU A 51 -5.23 4.06 11.48
N LYS A 52 -6.30 4.71 11.93
CA LYS A 52 -7.24 5.44 11.07
C LYS A 52 -6.57 6.67 10.44
N GLU A 53 -5.82 7.44 11.21
CA GLU A 53 -5.05 8.59 10.71
C GLU A 53 -4.00 8.13 9.68
N LYS A 54 -3.28 7.03 9.96
CA LYS A 54 -2.33 6.42 9.00
C LYS A 54 -3.00 5.90 7.73
N GLN A 55 -4.28 5.51 7.79
CA GLN A 55 -5.07 5.10 6.62
C GLN A 55 -5.65 6.31 5.86
N GLU A 56 -6.03 7.39 6.54
CA GLU A 56 -6.50 8.64 5.92
C GLU A 56 -5.34 9.45 5.31
N GLU A 57 -4.13 9.36 5.88
CA GLU A 57 -2.89 9.89 5.31
C GLU A 57 -2.40 9.12 4.07
N ALA A 58 -2.94 7.93 3.78
CA ALA A 58 -2.72 7.28 2.50
C ALA A 58 -3.45 8.11 1.42
N PRO A 59 -2.74 8.91 0.60
CA PRO A 59 -3.37 10.03 -0.06
C PRO A 59 -4.32 9.56 -1.16
N LEU A 60 -5.59 9.89 -1.01
CA LEU A 60 -6.66 9.82 -2.02
C LEU A 60 -6.48 10.86 -3.15
N VAL A 61 -5.24 11.13 -3.58
CA VAL A 61 -4.95 12.06 -4.69
C VAL A 61 -4.17 11.31 -5.76
N ALA A 62 -4.93 10.66 -6.63
CA ALA A 62 -4.49 9.66 -7.60
C ALA A 62 -3.66 10.20 -8.79
N ASP A 63 -3.29 11.48 -8.89
CA ASP A 63 -2.70 12.00 -10.14
C ASP A 63 -1.26 12.53 -10.00
N LYS A 64 -0.94 13.31 -8.94
CA LYS A 64 0.44 13.79 -8.73
C LYS A 64 1.35 12.77 -8.06
N ALA A 65 0.81 11.94 -7.17
CA ALA A 65 1.58 10.92 -6.46
C ALA A 65 2.05 9.78 -7.40
N ILE A 66 1.37 9.53 -8.53
CA ILE A 66 1.80 8.50 -9.50
C ILE A 66 3.10 8.90 -10.19
N ARG A 67 3.24 10.18 -10.57
CA ARG A 67 4.46 10.69 -11.23
C ARG A 67 5.71 10.55 -10.35
N GLN A 68 5.52 10.55 -9.02
CA GLN A 68 6.60 10.49 -8.05
C GLN A 68 6.97 9.05 -7.61
N ARG A 69 6.15 8.04 -7.97
CA ARG A 69 6.38 6.63 -7.61
C ARG A 69 7.39 5.90 -8.49
N TYR A 70 7.69 6.41 -9.68
CA TYR A 70 8.64 5.77 -10.59
C TYR A 70 9.95 6.55 -10.62
N PRO A 71 10.95 6.18 -9.78
CA PRO A 71 12.18 6.95 -9.61
C PRO A 71 13.06 6.96 -10.86
N ARG A 72 12.81 6.06 -11.82
CA ARG A 72 13.57 5.95 -13.06
C ARG A 72 12.64 5.91 -14.27
N LYS A 73 13.08 6.54 -15.36
CA LYS A 73 12.47 6.37 -16.68
C LYS A 73 12.65 4.91 -17.14
N PRO A 74 11.62 4.27 -17.72
CA PRO A 74 11.75 2.93 -18.29
C PRO A 74 12.84 2.88 -19.36
N THR A 75 13.68 1.85 -19.30
CA THR A 75 14.75 1.57 -20.27
C THR A 75 14.23 0.70 -21.41
N PRO A 76 14.87 0.69 -22.59
CA PRO A 76 14.48 -0.19 -23.71
C PRO A 76 14.36 -1.66 -23.30
N MET A 77 15.23 -2.14 -22.41
CA MET A 77 15.22 -3.51 -21.89
C MET A 77 13.98 -3.83 -21.06
N ASP A 78 13.44 -2.85 -20.32
CA ASP A 78 12.19 -3.03 -19.57
C ASP A 78 11.00 -3.27 -20.53
N TYR A 79 10.96 -2.57 -21.67
CA TYR A 79 9.92 -2.79 -22.69
C TYR A 79 10.03 -4.19 -23.30
N TYR A 80 11.23 -4.63 -23.66
CA TYR A 80 11.45 -5.99 -24.18
C TYR A 80 11.05 -7.05 -23.17
N THR A 81 11.48 -6.90 -21.91
CA THR A 81 11.14 -7.85 -20.84
C THR A 81 9.64 -7.95 -20.63
N LEU A 82 8.92 -6.83 -20.69
CA LEU A 82 7.48 -6.83 -20.47
C LEU A 82 6.69 -7.39 -21.67
N PHE A 83 7.01 -6.95 -22.89
CA PHE A 83 6.19 -7.22 -24.08
C PHE A 83 6.68 -8.40 -24.93
N GLU A 84 7.98 -8.70 -24.95
CA GLU A 84 8.54 -9.78 -25.78
C GLU A 84 8.91 -11.03 -24.98
N ALA A 85 9.46 -10.86 -23.77
CA ALA A 85 9.85 -12.00 -22.94
C ALA A 85 8.66 -12.69 -22.26
N ASN A 86 7.57 -11.95 -21.98
CA ASN A 86 6.36 -12.50 -21.39
C ASN A 86 5.29 -12.79 -22.46
N PRO A 87 4.71 -14.02 -22.50
CA PRO A 87 3.67 -14.37 -23.47
C PRO A 87 2.45 -13.45 -23.42
N ILE A 88 1.96 -13.14 -22.21
CA ILE A 88 0.81 -12.23 -22.01
C ILE A 88 1.12 -10.82 -22.53
N GLY A 89 2.36 -10.38 -22.40
CA GLY A 89 2.79 -9.07 -22.91
C GLY A 89 2.66 -9.00 -24.43
N ARG A 90 3.01 -10.08 -25.13
CA ARG A 90 2.88 -10.17 -26.58
C ARG A 90 1.42 -10.13 -27.03
N ASP A 91 0.55 -10.88 -26.35
CA ASP A 91 -0.90 -10.88 -26.66
C ASP A 91 -1.51 -9.47 -26.51
N ILE A 92 -1.11 -8.75 -25.45
CA ILE A 92 -1.55 -7.36 -25.24
C ILE A 92 -0.98 -6.43 -26.31
N LEU A 93 0.28 -6.60 -26.70
CA LEU A 93 0.89 -5.78 -27.75
C LEU A 93 0.17 -5.99 -29.09
N ASP A 94 -0.16 -7.24 -29.43
CA ASP A 94 -0.90 -7.58 -30.64
C ASP A 94 -2.31 -6.95 -30.62
N ASP A 95 -3.02 -6.99 -29.48
CA ASP A 95 -4.30 -6.31 -29.32
C ASP A 95 -4.17 -4.79 -29.52
N LEU A 96 -3.16 -4.16 -28.91
CA LEU A 96 -2.89 -2.72 -29.10
C LEU A 96 -2.57 -2.37 -30.55
N VAL A 97 -1.81 -3.21 -31.26
CA VAL A 97 -1.54 -3.05 -32.69
C VAL A 97 -2.84 -3.18 -33.50
N ASN A 98 -3.74 -4.09 -33.14
CA ASN A 98 -5.03 -4.23 -33.82
C ASN A 98 -5.94 -3.01 -33.58
N LEU A 99 -5.98 -2.47 -32.36
CA LEU A 99 -6.79 -1.29 -32.03
C LEU A 99 -6.26 0.01 -32.66
N PHE A 100 -4.94 0.20 -32.68
CA PHE A 100 -4.33 1.49 -33.01
C PHE A 100 -3.47 1.50 -34.28
N GLY A 101 -3.14 0.33 -34.83
CA GLY A 101 -2.22 0.15 -35.96
C GLY A 101 -2.82 0.32 -37.35
N GLY A 102 -4.14 0.54 -37.44
CA GLY A 102 -4.87 0.71 -38.71
C GLY A 102 -4.39 1.88 -39.58
N VAL A 103 -5.01 2.03 -40.76
CA VAL A 103 -4.66 3.07 -41.74
C VAL A 103 -4.79 4.45 -41.10
N SER A 104 -3.67 5.19 -41.06
CA SER A 104 -3.63 6.54 -40.49
C SER A 104 -4.31 7.55 -41.41
N TYR A 105 -4.16 7.39 -42.72
CA TYR A 105 -4.72 8.29 -43.72
C TYR A 105 -6.23 8.11 -43.87
N THR A 106 -6.97 9.21 -43.71
CA THR A 106 -8.41 9.24 -44.01
C THR A 106 -8.63 10.06 -45.27
N ARG A 107 -9.46 9.53 -46.18
CA ARG A 107 -9.73 10.19 -47.46
C ARG A 107 -10.78 11.29 -47.27
N GLY A 108 -10.35 12.53 -47.49
CA GLY A 108 -11.14 13.74 -47.51
C GLY A 108 -10.19 14.92 -47.63
N GLY A 109 -10.69 16.11 -47.95
CA GLY A 109 -9.84 17.31 -48.01
C GLY A 109 -9.41 17.76 -46.61
N HIS A 110 -9.50 19.06 -46.36
CA HIS A 110 -9.04 19.68 -45.12
C HIS A 110 -9.62 19.08 -43.81
N ASP A 111 -10.86 18.59 -43.86
CA ASP A 111 -11.49 17.95 -42.68
C ASP A 111 -10.88 16.58 -42.34
N ALA A 112 -10.34 15.86 -43.32
CA ALA A 112 -9.72 14.55 -43.10
C ALA A 112 -8.25 14.66 -42.65
N ASP A 113 -7.62 15.82 -42.79
CA ASP A 113 -6.28 16.08 -42.26
C ASP A 113 -6.28 15.94 -40.73
N ARG A 114 -7.32 16.45 -40.05
CA ARG A 114 -7.45 16.36 -38.59
C ARG A 114 -7.60 14.92 -38.12
N GLU A 115 -8.44 14.15 -38.80
CA GLU A 115 -8.63 12.74 -38.49
C GLU A 115 -7.37 11.91 -38.75
N THR A 116 -6.64 12.25 -39.82
CA THR A 116 -5.36 11.62 -40.16
C THR A 116 -4.31 11.87 -39.07
N CYS A 117 -4.17 13.12 -38.62
CA CYS A 117 -3.29 13.48 -37.51
C CYS A 117 -3.67 12.76 -36.21
N PHE A 118 -4.97 12.65 -35.91
CA PHE A 118 -5.44 11.91 -34.74
C PHE A 118 -5.12 10.42 -34.80
N LYS A 119 -5.37 9.76 -35.93
CA LYS A 119 -5.04 8.33 -36.14
C LYS A 119 -3.53 8.09 -36.10
N ALA A 120 -2.74 8.96 -36.72
CA ALA A 120 -1.28 8.92 -36.66
C ALA A 120 -0.76 9.06 -35.21
N GLY A 121 -1.34 9.98 -34.43
CA GLY A 121 -1.00 10.16 -33.01
C GLY A 121 -1.27 8.91 -32.16
N LYS A 122 -2.39 8.22 -32.40
CA LYS A 122 -2.68 6.94 -31.72
C LYS A 122 -1.66 5.85 -32.07
N LYS A 123 -1.34 5.71 -33.37
CA LYS A 123 -0.37 4.74 -33.86
C LYS A 123 1.03 4.97 -33.29
N PHE A 124 1.44 6.23 -33.14
CA PHE A 124 2.75 6.62 -32.61
C PHE A 124 3.05 6.03 -31.22
N VAL A 125 2.04 5.85 -30.38
CA VAL A 125 2.21 5.27 -29.03
C VAL A 125 2.62 3.80 -29.12
N VAL A 126 1.96 3.03 -29.98
CA VAL A 126 2.27 1.61 -30.18
C VAL A 126 3.62 1.46 -30.89
N ASP A 127 3.87 2.28 -31.91
CA ASP A 127 5.16 2.31 -32.60
C ASP A 127 6.31 2.63 -31.62
N HIS A 128 6.09 3.51 -30.64
CA HIS A 128 7.08 3.81 -29.61
C HIS A 128 7.47 2.56 -28.82
N ILE A 129 6.50 1.76 -28.38
CA ILE A 129 6.74 0.54 -27.59
C ILE A 129 7.56 -0.46 -28.41
N ILE A 130 7.16 -0.69 -29.66
CA ILE A 130 7.85 -1.60 -30.59
C ILE A 130 9.29 -1.13 -30.84
N ILE A 131 9.50 0.16 -31.09
CA ILE A 131 10.83 0.74 -31.30
C ILE A 131 11.72 0.53 -30.07
N GLN A 132 11.19 0.69 -28.85
CA GLN A 132 11.97 0.48 -27.63
C GLN A 132 12.32 -1.00 -27.40
N ALA A 133 11.39 -1.91 -27.64
CA ALA A 133 11.65 -3.35 -27.56
C ALA A 133 12.71 -3.79 -28.58
N ASN A 134 12.63 -3.29 -29.81
CA ASN A 134 13.60 -3.60 -30.87
C ASN A 134 14.99 -3.05 -30.56
N LYS A 135 15.09 -1.84 -29.99
CA LYS A 135 16.37 -1.27 -29.54
C LYS A 135 17.08 -2.16 -28.52
N ALA A 136 16.34 -2.81 -27.61
CA ALA A 136 16.93 -3.74 -26.66
C ALA A 136 17.55 -4.95 -27.37
N THR A 137 16.84 -5.50 -28.36
CA THR A 137 17.30 -6.66 -29.15
C THR A 137 18.53 -6.34 -29.99
N THR A 138 18.56 -5.21 -30.70
CA THR A 138 19.72 -4.79 -31.49
C THR A 138 20.96 -4.59 -30.62
N ASN A 139 20.81 -4.02 -29.43
CA ASN A 139 21.92 -3.84 -28.50
C ASN A 139 22.50 -5.18 -28.00
N GLN A 140 21.67 -6.23 -27.88
CA GLN A 140 22.13 -7.57 -27.50
C GLN A 140 22.92 -8.24 -28.63
N GLN A 141 22.46 -8.14 -29.87
CA GLN A 141 23.12 -8.74 -31.04
C GLN A 141 24.51 -8.14 -31.26
N ASN A 142 24.64 -6.81 -31.15
CA ASN A 142 25.93 -6.12 -31.28
C ASN A 142 26.92 -6.50 -30.16
N GLN A 143 26.46 -6.89 -28.97
CA GLN A 143 27.34 -7.37 -27.90
C GLN A 143 27.88 -8.79 -28.14
N SER A 144 27.08 -9.67 -28.76
CA SER A 144 27.53 -11.04 -29.09
C SER A 144 28.51 -11.12 -30.26
N GLU A 145 28.48 -10.16 -31.18
CA GLU A 145 29.37 -10.14 -32.35
C GLU A 145 30.81 -9.76 -31.98
N VAL A 146 30.98 -8.85 -31.01
CA VAL A 146 32.31 -8.38 -30.55
C VAL A 146 33.12 -9.46 -29.81
N THR A 147 32.49 -10.52 -29.29
CA THR A 147 33.21 -11.55 -28.52
C THR A 147 33.61 -12.79 -29.35
N THR A 148 33.36 -12.80 -30.66
CA THR A 148 33.56 -14.01 -31.49
C THR A 148 34.85 -13.99 -32.33
N ASP A 149 35.55 -12.85 -32.42
CA ASP A 149 36.75 -12.70 -33.28
C ASP A 149 38.12 -12.75 -32.55
N ASP A 150 38.16 -13.03 -31.25
CA ASP A 150 39.40 -13.11 -30.45
C ASP A 150 39.80 -14.55 -30.05
N ASN A 151 39.73 -15.52 -30.98
CA ASN A 151 40.27 -16.87 -30.75
C ASN A 151 41.07 -17.44 -31.93
#